data_AF-A0A9P8DBJ9-F1
#
_entry.id   AF-A0A9P8DBJ9-F1
#
_cell.length_a   1.000
_cell.length_b   1.000
_cell.length_c   1.000
_cell.angle_alpha   90.00
_cell.angle_beta   90.00
_cell.angle_gamma   90.00
#
_symmetry.space_group_name_H-M   'P 1'
#
loop_
_entity.id
_entity.type
_entity.pdbx_description
1 polymer ?
#
loop_
_entity_poly.entity_id
_entity_poly.type
_entity_poly.pdbx_seq_one_letter_code
_entity_poly.pdbx_strand_id
1 'polypeptide(L)' 'MPCFAVGIAQVTNTLRQRFQLHLSADEAEHFVEDLVAKSFGSYYTRLYDTFQYRTQGIY' A
#
# COMPACT_ATOMS: atom_id res chain seq x y z
N MET A 1 19.79 -2.40 7.55
CA MET A 1 18.40 -2.73 7.19
C MET A 1 18.18 -2.51 5.69
N PRO A 2 17.76 -3.51 4.90
CA PRO A 2 17.65 -3.41 3.43
C PRO A 2 16.74 -2.28 2.93
N CYS A 3 15.71 -1.91 3.69
CA CYS A 3 14.79 -0.81 3.35
C CYS A 3 15.45 0.59 3.33
N PHE A 4 16.66 0.74 3.88
CA PHE A 4 17.42 2.00 3.84
C PHE A 4 18.55 1.99 2.79
N ALA A 5 18.67 0.94 1.97
CA ALA A 5 19.75 0.80 1.01
C ALA A 5 19.78 1.94 -0.04
N VAL A 6 18.63 2.55 -0.32
CA VAL A 6 18.49 3.70 -1.24
C VAL A 6 18.84 5.05 -0.58
N GLY A 7 19.23 5.05 0.69
CA GLY A 7 19.62 6.23 1.44
C GLY A 7 18.50 6.82 2.32
N ILE A 8 18.88 7.36 3.47
CA ILE A 8 17.95 7.85 4.50
C ILE A 8 17.06 8.96 3.95
N ALA A 9 17.63 9.93 3.22
CA ALA A 9 16.88 11.07 2.67
C ALA A 9 15.76 10.61 1.73
N GLN A 10 16.01 9.61 0.89
CA GLN A 10 14.97 9.08 0.00
C GLN A 10 13.87 8.36 0.77
N VAL A 11 14.24 7.56 1.78
CA VAL A 11 13.26 6.85 2.63
C VAL A 11 12.38 7.84 3.39
N THR A 12 12.97 8.86 4.00
CA THR A 12 12.22 9.87 4.77
C THR A 12 11.34 10.74 3.86
N ASN A 13 11.82 11.10 2.67
CA ASN A 13 11.00 11.82 1.68
C ASN A 13 9.82 10.99 1.18
N THR A 14 10.04 9.71 0.89
CA THR A 14 8.97 8.79 0.45
C THR A 14 7.96 8.57 1.57
N LEU A 15 8.42 8.45 2.82
CA LEU A 15 7.53 8.38 3.98
C LEU A 15 6.69 9.66 4.12
N ARG A 16 7.31 10.84 3.99
CA ARG A 16 6.61 12.13 4.04
C ARG A 16 5.52 12.23 2.98
N GLN A 17 5.78 11.77 1.77
CA GLN A 17 4.80 11.78 0.66
C GLN A 17 3.54 10.96 0.98
N ARG A 18 3.63 9.91 1.79
CA ARG A 18 2.47 9.08 2.17
C ARG A 18 1.45 9.80 3.04
N PHE A 19 1.85 10.85 3.75
CA PHE A 19 0.95 11.60 4.64
C PHE A 19 0.00 12.55 3.91
N GLN A 20 0.21 12.80 2.61
CA GLN A 20 -0.66 13.67 1.80
C GLN A 20 -0.99 15.02 2.47
N LEU A 21 0.00 15.67 3.09
CA LEU A 21 -0.17 16.87 3.93
C LEU A 21 -0.80 18.10 3.23
N HIS A 22 -1.02 18.02 1.92
CA HIS A 22 -1.66 19.06 1.12
C HIS A 22 -3.18 18.88 0.99
N LEU A 23 -3.72 17.72 1.39
CA LEU A 23 -5.15 17.43 1.37
C LEU A 23 -5.82 17.92 2.65
N SER A 24 -7.08 18.33 2.53
CA SER A 24 -8.00 18.46 3.67
C SER A 24 -8.36 17.09 4.27
N ALA A 25 -9.03 17.08 5.43
CA ALA A 25 -9.44 15.84 6.08
C ALA A 25 -10.39 15.01 5.21
N ASP A 26 -11.39 15.64 4.58
CA ASP A 26 -12.36 14.97 3.72
C ASP A 26 -11.71 14.41 2.44
N GLU A 27 -10.78 15.15 1.85
CA GLU A 27 -10.00 14.68 0.68
C GLU A 27 -9.07 13.52 1.05
N ALA A 28 -8.48 13.55 2.26
CA ALA A 28 -7.63 12.47 2.73
C ALA A 28 -8.43 11.17 2.95
N GLU A 29 -9.68 11.26 3.43
CA GLU A 29 -10.58 10.12 3.54
C GLU A 29 -10.84 9.48 2.17
N HIS A 30 -11.26 10.29 1.19
CA HIS A 30 -11.49 9.81 -0.18
C HIS A 30 -10.22 9.22 -0.81
N PHE A 31 -9.05 9.82 -0.56
CA PHE A 31 -7.77 9.30 -1.04
C PHE A 31 -7.47 7.89 -0.50
N VAL A 32 -7.76 7.65 0.78
CA VAL A 32 -7.56 6.34 1.41
C VAL A 32 -8.55 5.31 0.88
N GLU A 33 -9.83 5.68 0.72
CA GLU A 33 -10.84 4.79 0.12
C GLU A 33 -10.43 4.34 -1.29
N ASP A 34 -9.97 5.28 -2.12
CA ASP A 34 -9.44 5.01 -3.45
C ASP A 34 -8.25 4.04 -3.43
N LEU A 35 -7.34 4.20 -2.46
CA LEU A 35 -6.17 3.34 -2.29
C LEU A 35 -6.60 1.90 -1.94
N VAL A 36 -7.60 1.75 -1.07
CA VAL A 36 -8.17 0.46 -0.70
C VAL A 36 -8.86 -0.18 -1.91
N ALA A 37 -9.69 0.56 -2.64
CA ALA A 37 -10.38 0.06 -3.82
C ALA A 37 -9.40 -0.43 -4.90
N LYS A 38 -8.34 0.33 -5.17
CA LYS A 38 -7.25 -0.08 -6.09
C LYS A 38 -6.54 -1.34 -5.61
N SER A 39 -6.28 -1.45 -4.31
CA SER A 39 -5.60 -2.62 -3.72
C SER A 39 -6.45 -3.88 -3.78
N PHE A 40 -7.76 -3.76 -3.54
CA PHE A 40 -8.75 -4.84 -3.65
C PHE A 40 -8.97 -5.29 -5.11
N GLY A 41 -8.98 -4.33 -6.04
CA GLY A 41 -9.07 -4.59 -7.48
C GLY A 41 -7.77 -5.13 -8.11
N SER A 42 -6.66 -5.13 -7.37
CA SER A 42 -5.36 -5.53 -7.89
C SER A 42 -5.33 -7.03 -8.22
N TYR A 43 -4.99 -7.33 -9.47
CA TYR A 43 -4.79 -8.70 -9.95
C TYR A 43 -3.70 -9.44 -9.14
N TYR A 44 -2.64 -8.73 -8.76
CA TYR A 44 -1.55 -9.31 -7.96
C TYR A 44 -1.99 -9.70 -6.55
N THR A 45 -2.81 -8.88 -5.88
CA THR A 45 -3.36 -9.20 -4.56
C THR A 45 -4.18 -10.48 -4.64
N ARG A 46 -5.09 -10.57 -5.62
CA ARG A 46 -5.93 -11.77 -5.81
C ARG A 46 -5.11 -13.03 -6.13
N LEU A 47 -4.06 -12.91 -6.93
CA LEU A 47 -3.15 -14.03 -7.20
C LEU A 47 -2.42 -14.48 -5.94
N TYR A 48 -1.95 -13.53 -5.13
CA TYR A 48 -1.28 -13.83 -3.87
C TYR A 48 -2.22 -14.50 -2.87
N ASP A 49 -3.44 -13.98 -2.72
CA ASP A 49 -4.48 -14.58 -1.88
C ASP A 49 -4.79 -16.01 -2.34
N THR A 50 -4.95 -16.21 -3.66
CA THR A 50 -5.19 -17.56 -4.23
C THR A 50 -4.03 -18.51 -3.94
N PHE A 51 -2.78 -18.04 -4.08
CA PHE A 51 -1.60 -18.82 -3.71
C PHE A 51 -1.62 -19.16 -2.21
N GLN A 52 -1.93 -18.19 -1.35
CA GLN A 52 -2.01 -18.39 0.09
C GLN A 52 -3.09 -19.42 0.46
N TYR A 53 -4.31 -19.28 -0.05
CA TYR A 53 -5.40 -20.23 0.19
C TYR A 53 -5.02 -21.66 -0.22
N ARG A 54 -4.43 -21.83 -1.42
CA ARG A 54 -3.98 -23.15 -1.90
C ARG A 54 -2.88 -23.75 -1.05
N THR A 55 -1.89 -22.95 -0.66
CA THR A 55 -0.74 -23.42 0.12
C THR A 55 -1.09 -23.68 1.59
N GLN A 56 -2.10 -23.00 2.12
CA GLN A 56 -2.58 -23.20 3.48
C GLN A 56 -3.72 -24.23 3.58
N GLY A 57 -4.21 -24.76 2.45
CA GLY A 57 -5.28 -25.75 2.42
C GLY A 57 -6.65 -25.21 2.85
N ILE A 58 -6.84 -23.89 2.80
CA ILE A 58 -8.09 -23.22 3.15
C ILE A 58 -8.89 -23.10 1.85
N TYR A 59 -9.93 -23.92 1.70
CA TYR A 59 -10.84 -23.94 0.55
C TYR A 59 -12.28 -23.68 1.00
#